data_AF-A0A537JIZ6-F1
#
_entry.id   AF-A0A537JIZ6-F1
#
_cell.length_a   1.000
_cell.length_b   1.000
_cell.length_c   1.000
_cell.angle_alpha   90.00
_cell.angle_beta   90.00
_cell.angle_gamma   90.00
#
_symmetry.space_group_name_H-M   'P 1'
#
loop_
_entity.id
_entity.type
_entity.pdbx_description
1 polymer ?
#
loop_
_entity_poly.entity_id
_entity_poly.type
_entity_poly.pdbx_seq_one_letter_code
_entity_poly.pdbx_strand_id
1 'polypeptide(L)'
;MKKKILLYLASALFLVAIFTACKKETGASADNTAEASMQSDDQARVSTEVDAVANDADAALETSTSFTGRYSQAQINVICDATVVYDSVSNPRSITITYNGGSCWGSRTRSGVVVISMAQGVHWKDASASITITFQNLKITRVSDNKSVTLNGSQTYTNVSGGLLINLPNLGTITHAITSSNMSITFDNNSQRTWQVAKQRVFSYNNGVVITTTGTHTDGSVTGIAEWGLNRFGHAFASSIVVPLVIRQDCSFRLVSGEVKHTTPLVTAIATFGLNATGTPTSCPGTGHYYFEVVWTGANGNSLTVIMPY
;
A
#
# COMPACT_ATOMS: atom_id res chain seq x y z
N MET A 1 46.79 68.31 -9.49
CA MET A 1 46.97 66.87 -9.84
C MET A 1 46.23 65.89 -8.91
N LYS A 2 46.05 66.16 -7.60
CA LYS A 2 45.40 65.22 -6.65
C LYS A 2 43.90 64.93 -6.88
N LYS A 3 43.11 65.85 -7.45
CA LYS A 3 41.67 65.65 -7.70
C LYS A 3 41.34 64.74 -8.90
N LYS A 4 42.24 64.62 -9.88
CA LYS A 4 42.04 63.76 -11.06
C LYS A 4 42.29 62.28 -10.74
N ILE A 5 43.22 61.99 -9.82
CA ILE A 5 43.53 60.62 -9.37
C ILE A 5 42.37 60.01 -8.56
N LEU A 6 41.65 60.81 -7.78
CA LEU A 6 40.48 60.35 -7.01
C LEU A 6 39.31 59.94 -7.92
N LEU A 7 39.15 60.59 -9.08
CA LEU A 7 38.08 60.30 -10.03
C LEU A 7 38.31 58.97 -10.78
N TYR A 8 39.57 58.64 -11.08
CA TYR A 8 39.93 57.37 -11.71
C TYR A 8 39.82 56.18 -10.74
N LEU A 9 40.10 56.37 -9.44
CA LEU A 9 39.89 55.33 -8.42
C LEU A 9 38.40 55.04 -8.18
N ALA A 10 37.53 56.06 -8.21
CA ALA A 10 36.08 55.88 -8.06
C ALA A 10 35.45 55.15 -9.26
N SER A 11 35.96 55.39 -10.47
CA SER A 11 35.47 54.71 -11.68
C SER A 11 35.95 53.25 -11.81
N ALA A 12 37.09 52.89 -11.20
CA ALA A 12 37.58 51.52 -11.18
C ALA A 12 36.83 50.64 -10.16
N LEU A 13 36.34 51.23 -9.05
CA LEU A 13 35.59 50.50 -8.02
C LEU A 13 34.14 50.16 -8.45
N PHE A 14 33.56 50.96 -9.36
CA PHE A 14 32.20 50.74 -9.87
C PHE A 14 32.13 49.63 -10.94
N LEU A 15 33.24 49.32 -11.63
CA LEU A 15 33.28 48.25 -12.63
C LEU A 15 33.38 46.83 -12.02
N VAL A 16 33.81 46.70 -10.76
CA VAL A 16 33.95 45.40 -10.09
C VAL A 16 32.64 44.95 -9.42
N ALA A 17 31.71 45.87 -9.15
CA ALA A 17 30.43 45.58 -8.51
C ALA A 17 29.36 44.97 -9.43
N ILE A 18 29.62 44.86 -10.75
CA ILE A 18 28.62 44.36 -11.73
C ILE A 18 28.74 42.83 -11.92
N PHE A 19 29.78 42.18 -11.38
CA PHE A 19 29.96 40.73 -11.52
C PHE A 19 29.47 39.88 -10.34
N THR A 20 28.88 40.50 -9.30
CA THR A 20 28.02 39.78 -8.35
C THR A 20 26.55 39.81 -8.81
N ALA A 21 26.31 39.57 -10.09
CA ALA A 21 25.04 39.02 -10.51
C ALA A 21 24.97 37.63 -9.89
N CYS A 22 23.98 37.39 -9.03
CA CYS A 22 23.60 36.05 -8.61
C CYS A 22 23.66 35.16 -9.85
N LYS A 23 24.55 34.16 -9.85
CA LYS A 23 24.22 32.92 -10.53
C LYS A 23 22.91 32.49 -9.89
N LYS A 24 21.80 32.84 -10.54
CA LYS A 24 20.60 32.05 -10.40
C LYS A 24 21.06 30.70 -10.92
N GLU A 25 21.41 29.81 -9.97
CA GLU A 25 21.47 28.39 -10.23
C GLU A 25 20.17 28.11 -10.98
N THR A 26 20.29 27.94 -12.30
CA THR A 26 19.26 27.24 -13.06
C THR A 26 19.38 25.80 -12.61
N GLY A 27 18.94 25.55 -11.37
CA GLY A 27 18.40 24.26 -11.04
C GLY A 27 17.28 24.09 -12.05
N ALA A 28 17.55 23.34 -13.12
CA ALA A 28 16.48 22.76 -13.90
C ALA A 28 15.55 22.18 -12.84
N SER A 29 14.32 22.70 -12.77
CA SER A 29 13.33 22.11 -11.88
C SER A 29 13.22 20.68 -12.38
N ALA A 30 13.82 19.73 -11.67
CA ALA A 30 13.90 18.36 -12.16
C ALA A 30 12.45 17.91 -12.32
N ASP A 31 12.05 17.65 -13.56
CA ASP A 31 10.71 17.17 -13.85
C ASP A 31 10.61 15.74 -13.32
N ASN A 32 10.21 15.64 -12.05
CA ASN A 32 10.07 14.39 -11.33
C ASN A 32 8.69 13.74 -11.58
N THR A 33 7.91 14.28 -12.52
CA THR A 33 6.53 13.83 -12.78
C THR A 33 6.49 12.37 -13.24
N ALA A 34 7.45 11.94 -14.06
CA ALA A 34 7.54 10.56 -14.51
C ALA A 34 7.81 9.59 -13.35
N GLU A 35 8.72 9.95 -12.44
CA GLU A 35 9.01 9.13 -11.25
C GLU A 35 7.84 9.11 -10.27
N ALA A 36 7.26 10.28 -9.96
CA ALA A 36 6.16 10.39 -9.03
C ALA A 36 4.91 9.63 -9.49
N SER A 37 4.57 9.74 -10.79
CA SER A 37 3.42 9.04 -11.36
C SER A 37 3.63 7.52 -11.41
N MET A 38 4.81 7.07 -11.84
CA MET A 38 5.14 5.64 -11.88
C MET A 38 5.15 5.04 -10.48
N GLN A 39 5.81 5.69 -9.52
CA GLN A 39 5.88 5.21 -8.16
C GLN A 39 4.50 5.18 -7.48
N SER A 40 3.62 6.15 -7.77
CA SER A 40 2.25 6.15 -7.24
C SER A 40 1.41 4.99 -7.78
N ASP A 41 1.49 4.70 -9.10
CA ASP A 41 0.80 3.56 -9.71
C ASP A 41 1.35 2.22 -9.17
N ASP A 42 2.67 2.12 -9.03
CA ASP A 42 3.33 0.93 -8.46
C ASP A 42 2.91 0.70 -7.00
N GLN A 43 2.95 1.74 -6.18
CA GLN A 43 2.54 1.70 -4.77
C GLN A 43 1.08 1.28 -4.61
N ALA A 44 0.17 1.90 -5.35
CA ALA A 44 -1.26 1.58 -5.28
C ALA A 44 -1.52 0.12 -5.69
N ARG A 45 -0.85 -0.34 -6.75
CA ARG A 45 -0.99 -1.71 -7.25
C ARG A 45 -0.45 -2.73 -6.24
N VAL A 46 0.79 -2.57 -5.77
CA VAL A 46 1.40 -3.52 -4.81
C VAL A 46 0.60 -3.57 -3.52
N SER A 47 0.22 -2.43 -2.95
CA SER A 47 -0.58 -2.39 -1.72
C SER A 47 -1.91 -3.13 -1.91
N THR A 48 -2.63 -2.86 -3.00
CA THR A 48 -3.93 -3.50 -3.27
C THR A 48 -3.81 -5.02 -3.43
N GLU A 49 -2.76 -5.51 -4.09
CA GLU A 49 -2.57 -6.95 -4.31
C GLU A 49 -2.13 -7.69 -3.04
N VAL A 50 -1.23 -7.10 -2.26
CA VAL A 50 -0.88 -7.61 -0.93
C VAL A 50 -2.12 -7.69 -0.04
N ASP A 51 -2.92 -6.62 -0.06
CA ASP A 51 -4.12 -6.52 0.74
C ASP A 51 -5.20 -7.53 0.33
N ALA A 52 -5.30 -7.83 -0.96
CA ALA A 52 -6.20 -8.85 -1.49
C ALA A 52 -5.75 -10.27 -1.12
N VAL A 53 -4.44 -10.57 -1.17
CA VAL A 53 -3.94 -11.88 -0.75
C VAL A 53 -4.15 -12.12 0.74
N ALA A 54 -4.08 -11.09 1.58
CA ALA A 54 -4.44 -11.21 2.99
C ALA A 54 -5.93 -11.58 3.18
N ASN A 55 -6.83 -11.00 2.37
CA ASN A 55 -8.25 -11.37 2.38
C ASN A 55 -8.48 -12.81 1.90
N ASP A 56 -7.77 -13.23 0.85
CA ASP A 56 -7.82 -14.60 0.34
C ASP A 56 -7.29 -15.60 1.39
N ALA A 57 -6.25 -15.21 2.15
CA ALA A 57 -5.74 -16.00 3.26
C ALA A 57 -6.78 -16.14 4.38
N ASP A 58 -7.44 -15.05 4.81
CA ASP A 58 -8.53 -15.12 5.78
C ASP A 58 -9.65 -16.06 5.29
N ALA A 59 -10.08 -15.90 4.03
CA ALA A 59 -11.12 -16.72 3.44
C ALA A 59 -10.74 -18.23 3.39
N ALA A 60 -9.49 -18.53 3.00
CA ALA A 60 -9.01 -19.90 2.93
C ALA A 60 -8.83 -20.55 4.32
N LEU A 61 -8.32 -19.78 5.29
CA LEU A 61 -8.17 -20.22 6.68
C LEU A 61 -9.52 -20.52 7.29
N GLU A 62 -10.48 -19.61 7.17
CA GLU A 62 -11.76 -19.69 7.89
C GLU A 62 -12.71 -20.77 7.37
N THR A 63 -12.52 -21.23 6.14
CA THR A 63 -13.31 -22.33 5.56
C THR A 63 -12.81 -23.73 5.94
N SER A 64 -11.63 -23.83 6.57
CA SER A 64 -11.03 -25.12 6.93
C SER A 64 -11.11 -25.42 8.41
N THR A 65 -11.74 -26.55 8.76
CA THR A 65 -11.89 -27.01 10.15
C THR A 65 -10.57 -27.28 10.84
N SER A 66 -9.61 -27.84 10.10
CA SER A 66 -8.28 -28.17 10.61
C SER A 66 -7.46 -26.92 10.96
N PHE A 67 -7.66 -25.80 10.27
CA PHE A 67 -6.93 -24.56 10.53
C PHE A 67 -7.66 -23.64 11.53
N THR A 68 -9.00 -23.63 11.51
CA THR A 68 -9.81 -22.81 12.45
C THR A 68 -10.02 -23.45 13.81
N GLY A 69 -10.04 -24.78 13.89
CA GLY A 69 -10.56 -25.49 15.06
C GLY A 69 -12.08 -25.36 15.22
N ARG A 70 -12.81 -25.10 14.13
CA ARG A 70 -14.29 -25.12 14.05
C ARG A 70 -14.76 -26.46 13.47
N TYR A 71 -15.94 -26.94 13.86
CA TYR A 71 -16.64 -28.02 13.18
C TYR A 71 -17.50 -27.44 12.04
N SER A 72 -17.06 -27.59 10.79
CA SER A 72 -17.74 -27.14 9.56
C SER A 72 -17.71 -28.27 8.54
N GLN A 73 -18.80 -28.49 7.81
CA GLN A 73 -18.96 -29.67 6.94
C GLN A 73 -18.57 -29.47 5.47
N ALA A 74 -18.12 -28.28 5.04
CA ALA A 74 -17.67 -28.10 3.66
C ALA A 74 -16.52 -27.10 3.55
N GLN A 75 -15.41 -27.55 2.95
CA GLN A 75 -14.39 -26.66 2.38
C GLN A 75 -14.96 -26.14 1.06
N ILE A 76 -15.32 -24.85 1.04
CA ILE A 76 -15.84 -24.19 -0.16
C ILE A 76 -14.70 -23.38 -0.74
N ASN A 77 -14.40 -23.55 -2.04
CA ASN A 77 -13.49 -22.65 -2.73
C ASN A 77 -14.15 -21.26 -2.84
N VAL A 78 -13.73 -20.35 -1.98
CA VAL A 78 -14.25 -18.97 -1.87
C VAL A 78 -13.42 -17.97 -2.68
N ILE A 79 -12.25 -18.37 -3.15
CA ILE A 79 -11.36 -17.49 -3.91
C ILE A 79 -11.68 -17.69 -5.39
N CYS A 80 -12.05 -16.61 -6.08
CA CYS A 80 -12.15 -16.64 -7.53
C CYS A 80 -10.78 -16.98 -8.15
N ASP A 81 -10.77 -17.38 -9.42
CA ASP A 81 -9.52 -17.51 -10.20
C ASP A 81 -8.39 -18.30 -9.55
N ALA A 82 -8.74 -19.21 -8.63
CA ALA A 82 -7.77 -20.01 -7.92
C ALA A 82 -8.32 -21.39 -7.58
N THR A 83 -7.41 -22.34 -7.41
CA THR A 83 -7.67 -23.62 -6.75
C THR A 83 -6.97 -23.64 -5.40
N VAL A 84 -7.64 -24.19 -4.39
CA VAL A 84 -7.14 -24.24 -3.01
C VAL A 84 -6.99 -25.68 -2.58
N VAL A 85 -5.78 -26.04 -2.13
CA VAL A 85 -5.45 -27.37 -1.63
C VAL A 85 -5.01 -27.26 -0.18
N TYR A 86 -5.58 -28.10 0.68
CA TYR A 86 -5.30 -28.12 2.11
C TYR A 86 -4.47 -29.35 2.47
N ASP A 87 -3.33 -29.12 3.12
CA ASP A 87 -2.54 -30.15 3.80
C ASP A 87 -2.63 -29.92 5.31
N SER A 88 -3.52 -30.65 5.95
CA SER A 88 -3.74 -30.60 7.40
C SER A 88 -2.92 -31.63 8.18
N VAL A 89 -2.12 -32.47 7.50
CA VAL A 89 -1.44 -33.61 8.12
C VAL A 89 0.06 -33.32 8.32
N SER A 90 0.67 -32.56 7.41
CA SER A 90 2.07 -32.15 7.51
C SER A 90 2.35 -31.20 8.68
N ASN A 91 3.63 -31.06 9.04
CA ASN A 91 4.12 -30.08 10.00
C ASN A 91 5.28 -29.27 9.39
N PRO A 92 5.09 -27.98 9.03
CA PRO A 92 3.86 -27.20 9.23
C PRO A 92 2.71 -27.67 8.31
N ARG A 93 1.47 -27.42 8.76
CA ARG A 93 0.29 -27.58 7.92
C ARG A 93 0.24 -26.45 6.90
N SER A 94 -0.29 -26.72 5.71
CA SER A 94 -0.29 -25.72 4.65
C SER A 94 -1.60 -25.62 3.88
N ILE A 95 -1.83 -24.42 3.33
CA ILE A 95 -2.86 -24.15 2.35
C ILE A 95 -2.16 -23.62 1.11
N THR A 96 -2.30 -24.31 -0.01
CA THR A 96 -1.73 -23.90 -1.30
C THR A 96 -2.83 -23.32 -2.16
N ILE A 97 -2.74 -22.02 -2.46
CA ILE A 97 -3.63 -21.29 -3.36
C ILE A 97 -2.89 -21.15 -4.69
N THR A 98 -3.39 -21.80 -5.74
CA THR A 98 -2.84 -21.69 -7.09
C THR A 98 -3.77 -20.82 -7.93
N TYR A 99 -3.30 -19.61 -8.27
CA TYR A 99 -4.04 -18.68 -9.11
C TYR A 99 -3.89 -19.06 -10.58
N ASN A 100 -5.00 -19.07 -11.31
CA ASN A 100 -5.07 -19.59 -12.68
C ASN A 100 -6.08 -18.86 -13.58
N GLY A 101 -6.49 -17.63 -13.26
CA GLY A 101 -7.55 -16.98 -14.03
C GLY A 101 -7.74 -15.47 -13.80
N GLY A 102 -8.90 -14.98 -14.25
CA GLY A 102 -9.34 -13.60 -14.05
C GLY A 102 -10.10 -13.42 -12.75
N SER A 103 -9.76 -12.37 -12.01
CA SER A 103 -10.47 -11.97 -10.79
C SER A 103 -12.00 -11.92 -10.96
N CYS A 104 -12.75 -12.06 -9.87
CA CYS A 104 -14.23 -12.06 -9.90
C CYS A 104 -14.82 -10.85 -10.66
N TRP A 105 -14.12 -9.71 -10.60
CA TRP A 105 -14.55 -8.43 -11.16
C TRP A 105 -13.99 -8.16 -12.56
N GLY A 106 -13.18 -9.06 -13.12
CA GLY A 106 -12.59 -8.93 -14.45
C GLY A 106 -11.59 -7.77 -14.61
N SER A 107 -11.15 -7.13 -13.52
CA SER A 107 -10.24 -5.99 -13.55
C SER A 107 -8.76 -6.39 -13.70
N ARG A 108 -8.43 -7.60 -13.25
CA ARG A 108 -7.09 -8.20 -13.28
C ARG A 108 -7.14 -9.70 -13.49
N THR A 109 -6.02 -10.27 -13.96
CA THR A 109 -5.74 -11.71 -13.94
C THR A 109 -4.61 -12.02 -12.97
N ARG A 110 -4.66 -13.20 -12.35
CA ARG A 110 -3.64 -13.69 -11.41
C ARG A 110 -3.16 -15.06 -11.84
N SER A 111 -1.84 -15.26 -11.75
CA SER A 111 -1.19 -16.54 -11.99
C SER A 111 -0.04 -16.74 -11.01
N GLY A 112 0.24 -17.96 -10.61
CA GLY A 112 1.30 -18.29 -9.65
C GLY A 112 0.72 -18.88 -8.37
N VAL A 113 1.56 -19.00 -7.34
CA VAL A 113 1.20 -19.76 -6.14
C VAL A 113 1.40 -18.92 -4.89
N VAL A 114 0.47 -19.03 -3.95
CA VAL A 114 0.62 -18.58 -2.56
C VAL A 114 0.51 -19.78 -1.65
N VAL A 115 1.50 -19.95 -0.77
CA VAL A 115 1.49 -21.01 0.25
C VAL A 115 1.35 -20.38 1.63
N ILE A 116 0.29 -20.73 2.33
CA ILE A 116 0.04 -20.35 3.72
C ILE A 116 0.53 -21.50 4.59
N SER A 117 1.39 -21.22 5.56
CA SER A 117 1.99 -22.20 6.46
C SER A 117 1.63 -21.89 7.91
N MET A 118 1.18 -22.90 8.66
CA MET A 118 0.79 -22.79 10.06
C MET A 118 1.35 -23.95 10.87
N ALA A 119 1.94 -23.66 12.03
CA ALA A 119 2.44 -24.69 12.93
C ALA A 119 1.32 -25.67 13.34
N GLN A 120 1.70 -26.92 13.60
CA GLN A 120 0.78 -27.92 14.14
C GLN A 120 0.33 -27.52 15.56
N GLY A 121 -0.94 -27.77 15.90
CA GLY A 121 -1.51 -27.48 17.22
C GLY A 121 -1.94 -26.03 17.45
N VAL A 122 -1.56 -25.09 16.57
CA VAL A 122 -2.05 -23.71 16.58
C VAL A 122 -3.37 -23.63 15.81
N HIS A 123 -4.35 -22.85 16.26
CA HIS A 123 -5.53 -22.57 15.46
C HIS A 123 -5.60 -21.09 15.12
N TRP A 124 -6.12 -20.76 13.94
CA TRP A 124 -6.21 -19.37 13.49
C TRP A 124 -7.03 -18.49 14.44
N LYS A 125 -8.02 -19.08 15.13
CA LYS A 125 -8.83 -18.37 16.12
C LYS A 125 -8.09 -17.97 17.40
N ASP A 126 -6.91 -18.56 17.66
CA ASP A 126 -6.18 -18.34 18.89
C ASP A 126 -5.52 -16.95 18.84
N ALA A 127 -5.52 -16.24 19.97
CA ALA A 127 -4.84 -14.96 20.05
C ALA A 127 -3.34 -15.15 19.84
N SER A 128 -2.72 -14.23 19.09
CA SER A 128 -1.32 -14.31 18.63
C SER A 128 -1.01 -15.49 17.69
N ALA A 129 -2.02 -16.19 17.17
CA ALA A 129 -1.78 -17.19 16.12
C ALA A 129 -1.13 -16.52 14.91
N SER A 130 -0.03 -17.08 14.43
CA SER A 130 0.75 -16.51 13.34
C SER A 130 1.00 -17.53 12.25
N ILE A 131 0.87 -17.09 11.01
CA ILE A 131 1.10 -17.88 9.80
C ILE A 131 2.13 -17.19 8.91
N THR A 132 2.75 -17.96 8.02
CA THR A 132 3.61 -17.44 6.97
C THR A 132 2.90 -17.56 5.63
N ILE A 133 2.73 -16.45 4.92
CA ILE A 133 2.21 -16.38 3.56
C ILE A 133 3.41 -16.24 2.62
N THR A 134 3.66 -17.24 1.78
CA THR A 134 4.79 -17.25 0.84
C THR A 134 4.27 -17.03 -0.59
N PHE A 135 4.77 -15.99 -1.24
CA PHE A 135 4.49 -15.66 -2.64
C PHE A 135 5.50 -16.36 -3.54
N GLN A 136 5.02 -17.17 -4.49
CA GLN A 136 5.85 -17.89 -5.46
C GLN A 136 5.42 -17.52 -6.87
N ASN A 137 6.16 -16.59 -7.48
CA ASN A 137 5.88 -16.05 -8.80
C ASN A 137 4.42 -15.61 -8.97
N LEU A 138 3.84 -14.99 -7.94
CA LEU A 138 2.47 -14.47 -8.03
C LEU A 138 2.48 -13.26 -8.96
N LYS A 139 2.12 -13.48 -10.21
CA LYS A 139 1.99 -12.45 -11.24
C LYS A 139 0.56 -11.97 -11.31
N ILE A 140 0.38 -10.67 -11.17
CA ILE A 140 -0.88 -9.97 -11.35
C ILE A 140 -0.77 -9.10 -12.59
N THR A 141 -1.72 -9.21 -13.50
CA THR A 141 -1.80 -8.39 -14.72
C THR A 141 -3.10 -7.60 -14.74
N ARG A 142 -3.01 -6.29 -14.86
CA ARG A 142 -4.17 -5.40 -14.98
C ARG A 142 -4.73 -5.50 -16.40
N VAL A 143 -6.05 -5.70 -16.52
CA VAL A 143 -6.69 -5.90 -17.84
C VAL A 143 -6.71 -4.63 -18.67
N SER A 144 -6.84 -3.46 -18.02
CA SER A 144 -7.01 -2.18 -18.73
C SER A 144 -5.79 -1.74 -19.54
N ASP A 145 -4.57 -2.12 -19.13
CA ASP A 145 -3.32 -1.68 -19.77
C ASP A 145 -2.24 -2.76 -19.89
N ASN A 146 -2.55 -4.01 -19.53
CA ASN A 146 -1.64 -5.16 -19.57
C ASN A 146 -0.35 -5.00 -18.74
N LYS A 147 -0.27 -4.01 -17.85
CA LYS A 147 0.86 -3.90 -16.92
C LYS A 147 0.78 -5.00 -15.87
N SER A 148 1.94 -5.49 -15.45
CA SER A 148 2.02 -6.56 -14.47
C SER A 148 3.01 -6.29 -13.35
N VAL A 149 2.73 -6.88 -12.19
CA VAL A 149 3.68 -7.04 -11.09
C VAL A 149 3.76 -8.51 -10.71
N THR A 150 4.96 -8.98 -10.40
CA THR A 150 5.20 -10.31 -9.86
C THR A 150 5.72 -10.19 -8.44
N LEU A 151 4.99 -10.76 -7.48
CA LEU A 151 5.35 -10.78 -6.07
C LEU A 151 6.08 -12.08 -5.74
N ASN A 152 7.21 -11.94 -5.04
CA ASN A 152 7.97 -13.03 -4.45
C ASN A 152 8.38 -12.68 -3.02
N GLY A 153 8.61 -13.68 -2.19
CA GLY A 153 9.02 -13.51 -0.79
C GLY A 153 7.95 -13.99 0.18
N SER A 154 7.95 -13.48 1.41
CA SER A 154 7.00 -13.92 2.43
C SER A 154 6.50 -12.79 3.32
N GLN A 155 5.31 -13.01 3.88
CA GLN A 155 4.66 -12.19 4.89
C GLN A 155 4.38 -13.05 6.12
N THR A 156 4.50 -12.45 7.29
CA THR A 156 3.93 -12.96 8.53
C THR A 156 2.57 -12.31 8.72
N TYR A 157 1.54 -13.15 8.86
CA TYR A 157 0.18 -12.71 9.14
C TYR A 157 -0.26 -13.24 10.49
N THR A 158 -0.64 -12.35 11.40
CA THR A 158 -0.91 -12.68 12.80
C THR A 158 -2.32 -12.27 13.18
N ASN A 159 -3.09 -13.18 13.76
CA ASN A 159 -4.33 -12.87 14.44
C ASN A 159 -4.00 -12.37 15.86
N VAL A 160 -3.92 -11.06 16.04
CA VAL A 160 -3.42 -10.43 17.26
C VAL A 160 -4.39 -10.63 18.41
N SER A 161 -5.68 -10.31 18.19
CA SER A 161 -6.70 -10.42 19.24
C SER A 161 -7.27 -11.83 19.41
N GLY A 162 -7.08 -12.70 18.42
CA GLY A 162 -7.82 -13.95 18.30
C GLY A 162 -9.25 -13.73 17.77
N GLY A 163 -9.99 -14.83 17.67
CA GLY A 163 -11.33 -14.88 17.07
C GLY A 163 -11.30 -15.25 15.59
N LEU A 164 -12.49 -15.45 15.02
CA LEU A 164 -12.69 -15.67 13.58
C LEU A 164 -13.59 -14.54 13.07
N LEU A 165 -13.37 -14.05 11.85
CA LEU A 165 -14.16 -12.97 11.25
C LEU A 165 -15.65 -13.31 11.17
N ILE A 166 -16.01 -14.59 11.02
CA ILE A 166 -17.42 -15.02 11.11
C ILE A 166 -18.07 -14.70 12.47
N ASN A 167 -17.27 -14.62 13.54
CA ASN A 167 -17.73 -14.29 14.88
C ASN A 167 -17.66 -12.79 15.19
N LEU A 168 -17.21 -11.96 14.23
CA LEU A 168 -17.06 -10.52 14.41
C LEU A 168 -18.32 -9.81 14.96
N PRO A 169 -19.56 -10.15 14.53
CA PRO A 169 -20.77 -9.54 15.10
C PRO A 169 -20.93 -9.75 16.61
N ASN A 170 -20.37 -10.83 17.16
CA ASN A 170 -20.43 -11.16 18.58
C ASN A 170 -19.19 -10.67 19.35
N LEU A 171 -18.01 -10.69 18.72
CA LEU A 171 -16.74 -10.30 19.34
C LEU A 171 -16.52 -8.79 19.35
N GLY A 172 -17.23 -8.04 18.50
CA GLY A 172 -17.11 -6.59 18.36
C GLY A 172 -15.90 -6.15 17.54
N THR A 173 -14.70 -6.62 17.89
CA THR A 173 -13.45 -6.30 17.18
C THR A 173 -12.50 -7.48 17.05
N ILE A 174 -11.84 -7.60 15.90
CA ILE A 174 -10.74 -8.55 15.65
C ILE A 174 -9.59 -7.79 14.99
N THR A 175 -8.36 -7.98 15.50
CA THR A 175 -7.17 -7.28 15.02
C THR A 175 -6.20 -8.27 14.40
N HIS A 176 -5.80 -8.03 13.15
CA HIS A 176 -4.74 -8.76 12.48
C HIS A 176 -3.54 -7.85 12.18
N ALA A 177 -2.34 -8.40 12.16
CA ALA A 177 -1.10 -7.71 11.79
C ALA A 177 -0.44 -8.38 10.59
N ILE A 178 0.00 -7.59 9.61
CA ILE A 178 0.69 -8.04 8.40
C ILE A 178 2.08 -7.42 8.41
N THR A 179 3.10 -8.26 8.43
CA THR A 179 4.49 -7.80 8.32
C THR A 179 5.23 -8.58 7.24
N SER A 180 6.17 -7.95 6.56
CA SER A 180 7.14 -8.65 5.71
C SER A 180 8.52 -8.09 5.90
N SER A 181 9.51 -8.94 5.58
CA SER A 181 10.85 -8.47 5.32
C SER A 181 11.31 -8.85 3.92
N ASN A 182 11.83 -7.87 3.16
CA ASN A 182 12.50 -8.07 1.87
C ASN A 182 11.67 -8.82 0.81
N MET A 183 10.40 -8.46 0.63
CA MET A 183 9.66 -8.94 -0.53
C MET A 183 10.32 -8.45 -1.82
N SER A 184 10.25 -9.28 -2.86
CA SER A 184 10.81 -8.99 -4.17
C SER A 184 9.69 -8.77 -5.17
N ILE A 185 9.63 -7.56 -5.73
CA ILE A 185 8.60 -7.14 -6.67
C ILE A 185 9.25 -6.93 -8.03
N THR A 186 8.84 -7.72 -9.02
CA THR A 186 9.26 -7.53 -10.41
C THR A 186 8.17 -6.79 -11.17
N PHE A 187 8.54 -5.69 -11.82
CA PHE A 187 7.64 -4.87 -12.63
C PHE A 187 7.67 -5.27 -14.12
N ASP A 188 6.78 -4.68 -14.90
CA ASP A 188 6.62 -4.90 -16.34
C ASP A 188 7.87 -4.61 -17.19
N ASN A 189 8.77 -3.75 -16.72
CA ASN A 189 10.08 -3.52 -17.35
C ASN A 189 11.19 -4.50 -16.88
N ASN A 190 10.82 -5.58 -16.19
CA ASN A 190 11.73 -6.54 -15.56
C ASN A 190 12.61 -5.96 -14.43
N SER A 191 12.40 -4.72 -14.03
CA SER A 191 13.09 -4.19 -12.85
C SER A 191 12.54 -4.87 -11.60
N GLN A 192 13.46 -5.28 -10.72
CA GLN A 192 13.13 -5.94 -9.47
C GLN A 192 13.46 -5.03 -8.30
N ARG A 193 12.55 -4.90 -7.34
CA ARG A 193 12.69 -4.03 -6.18
C ARG A 193 12.36 -4.74 -4.88
N THR A 194 12.99 -4.27 -3.81
CA THR A 194 12.70 -4.70 -2.46
C THR A 194 11.53 -3.90 -1.89
N TRP A 195 10.61 -4.60 -1.25
CA TRP A 195 9.41 -4.03 -0.65
C TRP A 195 9.22 -4.60 0.75
N GLN A 196 8.78 -3.74 1.64
CA GLN A 196 8.57 -4.04 3.05
C GLN A 196 7.14 -3.64 3.38
N VAL A 197 6.48 -4.39 4.26
CA VAL A 197 5.11 -4.14 4.68
C VAL A 197 5.05 -4.24 6.21
N ALA A 198 4.36 -3.30 6.84
CA ALA A 198 4.05 -3.32 8.27
C ALA A 198 2.69 -2.64 8.50
N LYS A 199 1.63 -3.43 8.51
CA LYS A 199 0.25 -2.97 8.64
C LYS A 199 -0.45 -3.66 9.80
N GLN A 200 -1.44 -2.98 10.35
CA GLN A 200 -2.44 -3.57 11.23
C GLN A 200 -3.82 -3.32 10.62
N ARG A 201 -4.67 -4.34 10.67
CA ARG A 201 -6.08 -4.26 10.30
C ARG A 201 -6.94 -4.55 11.52
N VAL A 202 -7.85 -3.65 11.81
CA VAL A 202 -8.87 -3.83 12.84
C VAL A 202 -10.20 -3.99 12.13
N PHE A 203 -10.74 -5.19 12.22
CA PHE A 203 -12.11 -5.51 11.82
C PHE A 203 -13.02 -5.16 13.00
N SER A 204 -14.09 -4.43 12.73
CA SER A 204 -15.12 -4.11 13.72
C SER A 204 -16.51 -4.28 13.11
N TYR A 205 -17.53 -4.38 13.96
CA TYR A 205 -18.92 -4.49 13.52
C TYR A 205 -19.74 -3.27 13.93
N ASN A 206 -20.24 -2.51 12.95
CA ASN A 206 -21.14 -1.39 13.15
C ASN A 206 -22.15 -1.34 12.00
N ASN A 207 -23.28 -2.03 12.17
CA ASN A 207 -24.30 -2.26 11.12
C ASN A 207 -23.71 -2.88 9.83
N GLY A 208 -22.63 -3.65 9.99
CA GLY A 208 -21.80 -4.18 8.90
C GLY A 208 -20.34 -4.22 9.30
N VAL A 209 -19.53 -4.92 8.51
CA VAL A 209 -18.08 -4.99 8.72
C VAL A 209 -17.43 -3.64 8.39
N VAL A 210 -16.60 -3.14 9.30
CA VAL A 210 -15.72 -2.00 9.11
C VAL A 210 -14.27 -2.46 9.28
N ILE A 211 -13.44 -2.19 8.28
CA ILE A 211 -12.02 -2.56 8.27
C ILE A 211 -11.21 -1.28 8.34
N THR A 212 -10.44 -1.13 9.42
CA THR A 212 -9.55 0.01 9.64
C THR A 212 -8.10 -0.45 9.49
N THR A 213 -7.36 0.14 8.56
CA THR A 213 -5.95 -0.19 8.32
C THR A 213 -5.04 0.95 8.75
N THR A 214 -3.97 0.62 9.49
CA THR A 214 -2.92 1.55 9.91
C THR A 214 -1.54 0.99 9.60
N GLY A 215 -0.55 1.86 9.37
CA GLY A 215 0.85 1.45 9.34
C GLY A 215 1.40 1.29 10.75
N THR A 216 2.31 0.35 10.97
CA THR A 216 2.87 0.05 12.30
C THR A 216 4.37 0.28 12.40
N HIS A 217 5.05 0.50 11.28
CA HIS A 217 6.48 0.78 11.31
C HIS A 217 6.78 2.25 11.62
N THR A 218 7.94 2.47 12.23
CA THR A 218 8.49 3.79 12.56
C THR A 218 9.96 3.80 12.19
N ASP A 219 10.38 4.82 11.45
CA ASP A 219 11.78 5.07 11.11
C ASP A 219 12.13 6.52 11.48
N GLY A 220 13.02 6.68 12.46
CA GLY A 220 13.34 7.98 13.06
C GLY A 220 12.08 8.67 13.63
N SER A 221 11.73 9.83 13.07
CA SER A 221 10.54 10.60 13.45
C SER A 221 9.30 10.31 12.61
N VAL A 222 9.42 9.48 11.57
CA VAL A 222 8.31 9.13 10.68
C VAL A 222 7.62 7.89 11.24
N THR A 223 6.36 8.06 11.64
CA THR A 223 5.52 6.99 12.21
C THR A 223 4.41 6.60 11.23
N GLY A 224 3.76 5.47 11.49
CA GLY A 224 2.64 5.00 10.67
C GLY A 224 3.06 4.52 9.28
N ILE A 225 4.34 4.17 9.10
CA ILE A 225 4.86 3.62 7.84
C ILE A 225 4.19 2.26 7.63
N ALA A 226 3.45 2.14 6.53
CA ALA A 226 2.78 0.91 6.13
C ALA A 226 3.63 0.11 5.15
N GLU A 227 4.34 0.80 4.26
CA GLU A 227 5.15 0.18 3.22
C GLU A 227 6.37 1.04 2.88
N TRP A 228 7.52 0.42 2.60
CA TRP A 228 8.76 1.11 2.23
C TRP A 228 9.67 0.21 1.42
N GLY A 229 10.66 0.80 0.74
CA GLY A 229 11.58 0.04 -0.10
C GLY A 229 12.30 0.92 -1.12
N LEU A 230 12.68 0.32 -2.25
CA LEU A 230 13.27 1.02 -3.40
C LEU A 230 12.27 1.09 -4.55
N ASN A 231 12.10 2.26 -5.15
CA ASN A 231 11.26 2.45 -6.33
C ASN A 231 11.97 1.99 -7.61
N ARG A 232 11.27 1.98 -8.75
CA ARG A 232 11.84 1.62 -10.05
C ARG A 232 13.01 2.49 -10.51
N PHE A 233 13.24 3.65 -9.89
CA PHE A 233 14.35 4.55 -10.18
C PHE A 233 15.55 4.33 -9.24
N GLY A 234 15.43 3.42 -8.26
CA GLY A 234 16.48 3.11 -7.29
C GLY A 234 16.50 4.03 -6.08
N HIS A 235 15.52 4.93 -5.96
CA HIS A 235 15.37 5.80 -4.80
C HIS A 235 14.56 5.11 -3.70
N ALA A 236 14.91 5.39 -2.46
CA ALA A 236 14.10 4.96 -1.32
C ALA A 236 12.73 5.62 -1.34
N PHE A 237 11.70 4.91 -0.89
CA PHE A 237 10.38 5.50 -0.65
C PHE A 237 9.80 4.98 0.66
N ALA A 238 8.86 5.75 1.21
CA ALA A 238 8.03 5.36 2.34
C ALA A 238 6.58 5.83 2.13
N SER A 239 5.63 4.93 2.39
CA SER A 239 4.19 5.18 2.39
C SER A 239 3.68 5.06 3.81
N SER A 240 3.25 6.17 4.38
CA SER A 240 2.71 6.25 5.74
C SER A 240 1.20 6.44 5.71
N ILE A 241 0.47 5.66 6.51
CA ILE A 241 -0.95 5.90 6.75
C ILE A 241 -1.05 6.88 7.91
N VAL A 242 -1.31 8.15 7.62
CA VAL A 242 -1.33 9.24 8.61
C VAL A 242 -2.72 9.41 9.23
N VAL A 243 -3.78 9.09 8.47
CA VAL A 243 -5.14 8.88 8.99
C VAL A 243 -5.57 7.47 8.58
N PRO A 244 -6.08 6.63 9.49
CA PRO A 244 -6.43 5.25 9.18
C PRO A 244 -7.31 5.11 7.94
N LEU A 245 -6.97 4.15 7.07
CA LEU A 245 -7.78 3.82 5.90
C LEU A 245 -8.99 2.99 6.35
N VAL A 246 -10.20 3.46 6.05
CA VAL A 246 -11.45 2.82 6.51
C VAL A 246 -12.24 2.29 5.32
N ILE A 247 -12.49 0.98 5.32
CA ILE A 247 -13.34 0.29 4.35
C ILE A 247 -14.62 -0.18 5.06
N ARG A 248 -15.78 -0.04 4.40
CA ARG A 248 -17.09 -0.32 5.02
C ARG A 248 -17.98 -1.22 4.16
N GLN A 249 -18.55 -2.26 4.75
CA GLN A 249 -19.47 -3.19 4.09
C GLN A 249 -20.75 -2.49 3.61
N ASP A 250 -21.34 -1.62 4.42
CA ASP A 250 -22.52 -0.83 4.06
C ASP A 250 -22.25 0.22 2.98
N CYS A 251 -20.99 0.30 2.54
CA CYS A 251 -20.51 1.03 1.38
C CYS A 251 -19.94 0.13 0.28
N SER A 252 -20.44 -1.09 0.17
CA SER A 252 -19.99 -2.09 -0.81
C SER A 252 -18.49 -2.35 -0.73
N PHE A 253 -17.93 -2.35 0.49
CA PHE A 253 -16.51 -2.50 0.77
C PHE A 253 -15.61 -1.49 0.04
N ARG A 254 -16.10 -0.26 -0.21
CA ARG A 254 -15.27 0.85 -0.72
C ARG A 254 -14.49 1.50 0.42
N LEU A 255 -13.34 2.09 0.07
CA LEU A 255 -12.56 2.96 0.95
C LEU A 255 -13.32 4.28 1.15
N VAL A 256 -13.78 4.56 2.36
CA VAL A 256 -14.68 5.70 2.67
C VAL A 256 -13.98 6.86 3.37
N SER A 257 -12.77 6.66 3.89
CA SER A 257 -11.96 7.71 4.51
C SER A 257 -10.53 7.24 4.71
N GLY A 258 -9.62 8.20 4.91
CA GLY A 258 -8.24 7.95 5.31
C GLY A 258 -7.28 8.85 4.59
N GLU A 259 -6.01 8.83 5.00
CA GLU A 259 -4.99 9.68 4.41
C GLU A 259 -3.64 8.95 4.38
N VAL A 260 -2.99 8.98 3.23
CA VAL A 260 -1.68 8.37 3.00
C VAL A 260 -0.69 9.43 2.58
N LYS A 261 0.45 9.48 3.26
CA LYS A 261 1.59 10.29 2.89
C LYS A 261 2.64 9.41 2.21
N HIS A 262 2.88 9.66 0.93
CA HIS A 262 3.95 9.04 0.17
C HIS A 262 5.16 9.96 0.09
N THR A 263 6.35 9.45 0.39
CA THR A 263 7.59 10.23 0.43
C THR A 263 8.68 9.52 -0.35
N THR A 264 9.35 10.25 -1.24
CA THR A 264 10.62 9.89 -1.89
C THR A 264 11.61 11.05 -1.70
N PRO A 265 12.91 10.89 -2.05
CA PRO A 265 13.86 12.00 -2.06
C PRO A 265 13.44 13.19 -2.94
N LEU A 266 12.54 12.96 -3.89
CA LEU A 266 12.18 13.94 -4.92
C LEU A 266 10.79 14.55 -4.70
N VAL A 267 9.85 13.80 -4.12
CA VAL A 267 8.45 14.20 -3.97
C VAL A 267 7.88 13.72 -2.66
N THR A 268 7.13 14.59 -1.99
CA THR A 268 6.19 14.22 -0.94
C THR A 268 4.79 14.53 -1.43
N ALA A 269 3.92 13.52 -1.43
CA ALA A 269 2.52 13.64 -1.81
C ALA A 269 1.63 13.10 -0.69
N ILE A 270 0.51 13.77 -0.44
CA ILE A 270 -0.51 13.35 0.52
C ILE A 270 -1.79 13.07 -0.27
N ALA A 271 -2.34 11.87 -0.11
CA ALA A 271 -3.59 11.45 -0.71
C ALA A 271 -4.66 11.27 0.39
N THR A 272 -5.72 12.05 0.32
CA THR A 272 -6.86 12.02 1.24
C THR A 272 -8.07 11.40 0.53
N PHE A 273 -8.69 10.40 1.14
CA PHE A 273 -9.77 9.59 0.57
C PHE A 273 -11.13 9.89 1.20
N GLY A 274 -12.21 9.47 0.55
CA GLY A 274 -13.57 9.61 1.11
C GLY A 274 -14.23 10.96 0.82
N LEU A 275 -13.84 11.62 -0.27
CA LEU A 275 -14.33 12.95 -0.62
C LEU A 275 -15.42 12.86 -1.70
N ASN A 276 -16.13 13.96 -1.91
CA ASN A 276 -16.95 14.19 -3.10
C ASN A 276 -16.18 14.99 -4.16
N ALA A 277 -16.83 15.30 -5.29
CA ALA A 277 -16.21 16.01 -6.42
C ALA A 277 -15.68 17.42 -6.08
N THR A 278 -16.05 17.99 -4.93
CA THR A 278 -15.59 19.30 -4.45
C THR A 278 -14.43 19.21 -3.45
N GLY A 279 -13.93 18.01 -3.16
CA GLY A 279 -12.86 17.79 -2.18
C GLY A 279 -13.32 17.82 -0.72
N THR A 280 -14.63 17.76 -0.48
CA THR A 280 -15.19 17.71 0.88
C THR A 280 -15.56 16.28 1.27
N PRO A 281 -15.43 15.88 2.55
CA PRO A 281 -15.83 14.55 3.01
C PRO A 281 -17.27 14.21 2.63
N THR A 282 -17.51 12.96 2.21
CA THR A 282 -18.84 12.51 1.78
C THR A 282 -19.40 11.42 2.70
N SER A 283 -20.71 11.17 2.61
CA SER A 283 -21.39 10.15 3.41
C SER A 283 -21.10 8.73 2.94
N CYS A 284 -21.49 7.75 3.75
CA CYS A 284 -21.50 6.34 3.41
C CYS A 284 -22.96 5.81 3.53
N PRO A 285 -23.62 5.37 2.44
CA PRO A 285 -23.17 5.41 1.05
C PRO A 285 -23.05 6.84 0.51
N GLY A 286 -22.03 7.07 -0.33
CA GLY A 286 -21.84 8.32 -1.04
C GLY A 286 -22.71 8.40 -2.29
N THR A 287 -23.01 9.62 -2.75
CA THR A 287 -23.70 9.84 -4.02
C THR A 287 -22.71 9.65 -5.18
N GLY A 288 -22.79 8.51 -5.89
CA GLY A 288 -21.97 8.22 -7.06
C GLY A 288 -20.56 7.72 -6.72
N HIS A 289 -19.54 8.41 -7.22
CA HIS A 289 -18.14 8.03 -7.00
C HIS A 289 -17.61 8.66 -5.70
N TYR A 290 -16.71 7.94 -5.00
CA TYR A 290 -15.83 8.57 -4.03
C TYR A 290 -14.69 9.25 -4.79
N TYR A 291 -14.16 10.32 -4.21
CA TYR A 291 -13.06 11.09 -4.74
C TYR A 291 -11.92 11.09 -3.75
N PHE A 292 -10.70 11.09 -4.27
CA PHE A 292 -9.51 11.38 -3.48
C PHE A 292 -8.97 12.75 -3.89
N GLU A 293 -8.31 13.41 -2.95
CA GLU A 293 -7.50 14.61 -3.19
C GLU A 293 -6.03 14.23 -3.04
N VAL A 294 -5.19 14.61 -4.00
CA VAL A 294 -3.72 14.50 -3.87
C VAL A 294 -3.13 15.90 -3.83
N VAL A 295 -2.33 16.15 -2.80
CA VAL A 295 -1.57 17.40 -2.61
C VAL A 295 -0.08 17.09 -2.63
N TRP A 296 0.70 17.81 -3.44
CA TRP A 296 2.15 17.67 -3.49
C TRP A 296 2.84 18.99 -3.85
N THR A 297 4.13 19.09 -3.52
CA THR A 297 4.94 20.26 -3.88
C THR A 297 5.44 20.13 -5.32
N GLY A 298 5.04 21.07 -6.18
CA GLY A 298 5.51 21.18 -7.55
C GLY A 298 6.94 21.72 -7.66
N ALA A 299 7.51 21.66 -8.85
CA ALA A 299 8.92 21.96 -9.10
C ALA A 299 9.35 23.42 -8.80
N ASN A 300 8.37 24.34 -8.69
CA ASN A 300 8.58 25.75 -8.30
C ASN A 300 8.33 26.01 -6.80
N GLY A 301 8.11 24.97 -5.99
CA GLY A 301 7.75 25.10 -4.57
C GLY A 301 6.27 25.38 -4.32
N ASN A 302 5.45 25.48 -5.37
CA ASN A 302 4.00 25.69 -5.25
C ASN A 302 3.31 24.38 -4.85
N SER A 303 2.27 24.47 -4.01
CA SER A 303 1.37 23.34 -3.75
C SER A 303 0.49 23.08 -4.97
N LEU A 304 0.47 21.85 -5.46
CA LEU A 304 -0.41 21.37 -6.52
C LEU A 304 -1.45 20.43 -5.91
N THR A 305 -2.69 20.56 -6.37
CA THR A 305 -3.83 19.77 -5.88
C THR A 305 -4.60 19.19 -7.05
N VAL A 306 -4.97 17.92 -6.95
CA VAL A 306 -5.85 17.23 -7.90
C VAL A 306 -6.90 16.43 -7.14
N ILE A 307 -8.15 16.54 -7.59
CA ILE A 307 -9.28 15.75 -7.06
C ILE A 307 -9.79 14.85 -8.19
N MET A 308 -9.83 13.54 -7.95
CA MET A 308 -10.25 12.56 -8.95
C MET A 308 -11.11 11.44 -8.34
N PRO A 309 -12.05 10.86 -9.12
CA PRO A 309 -12.85 9.74 -8.66
C PRO A 309 -12.02 8.45 -8.57
N TYR A 310 -12.42 7.55 -7.67
CA TYR A 310 -11.88 6.19 -7.55
C TYR A 310 -12.96 5.15 -7.23
#